data_AF-A0A1V5I941-F1
#
_entry.id   AF-A0A1V5I941-F1
#
_cell.length_a   1.000
_cell.length_b   1.000
_cell.length_c   1.000
_cell.angle_alpha   90.00
_cell.angle_beta   90.00
_cell.angle_gamma   90.00
#
_symmetry.space_group_name_H-M   'P 1'
#
loop_
_entity.id
_entity.type
_entity.pdbx_description
1 polymer ?
#
loop_
_entity_poly.entity_id
_entity_poly.type
_entity_poly.pdbx_seq_one_letter_code
_entity_poly.pdbx_strand_id
1 'polypeptide(L)' 'MDAVEVKSGKTVTHEFFRAIGRWKEIAGESAGRTFLVYGGDEEYKREGHSVLSWRNAGGIAG' A
#
# COMPACT_ATOMS: atom_id res chain seq x y z
N MET A 1 6.85 -4.18 11.59
CA MET A 1 6.49 -2.76 11.38
C MET A 1 5.59 -2.69 10.16
N ASP A 2 4.51 -1.93 10.21
CA ASP A 2 3.64 -1.78 9.04
C ASP A 2 4.02 -0.51 8.28
N ALA A 3 3.76 -0.48 6.97
CA ALA A 3 4.07 0.66 6.11
C ALA A 3 2.90 1.01 5.21
N VAL A 4 2.73 2.31 4.96
CA VAL A 4 1.66 2.88 4.14
C VAL A 4 2.28 3.79 3.09
N GLU A 5 1.97 3.53 1.83
CA GLU A 5 2.27 4.39 0.68
C GLU A 5 0.97 5.07 0.22
N VAL A 6 0.97 6.39 0.05
CA VAL A 6 -0.22 7.14 -0.38
C VAL A 6 0.03 7.77 -1.75
N LYS A 7 -0.89 7.54 -2.69
CA LYS A 7 -0.83 8.07 -4.06
C LYS A 7 -2.15 8.76 -4.41
N SER A 8 -2.08 9.94 -5.02
CA SER A 8 -3.26 10.69 -5.44
C SER A 8 -3.90 10.18 -6.75
N GLY A 9 -3.24 9.28 -7.48
CA GLY A 9 -3.75 8.73 -8.74
C GLY A 9 -4.93 7.80 -8.55
N LYS A 10 -5.91 7.88 -9.45
CA LYS A 10 -7.09 7.00 -9.47
C LYS A 10 -6.80 5.60 -10.03
N THR A 11 -5.86 5.48 -10.97
CA THR A 11 -5.50 4.18 -11.56
C THR A 11 -4.20 3.69 -10.97
N VAL A 12 -4.20 2.49 -10.40
CA VAL A 12 -3.00 1.87 -9.84
C VAL A 12 -2.08 1.40 -10.95
N THR A 13 -0.85 1.90 -10.94
CA THR A 13 0.23 1.47 -11.84
C THR A 13 1.27 0.69 -11.06
N HIS A 14 2.10 -0.09 -11.77
CA HIS A 14 3.19 -0.84 -11.12
C HIS A 14 4.19 0.09 -10.41
N GLU A 15 4.39 1.32 -10.93
CA GLU A 15 5.26 2.33 -10.30
C GLU A 15 4.83 2.72 -8.88
N PHE A 16 3.56 2.54 -8.51
CA PHE A 16 3.09 2.84 -7.16
C PHE A 16 3.69 1.89 -6.11
N PHE A 17 4.11 0.70 -6.53
CA PHE A 17 4.66 -0.32 -5.63
C PHE A 17 6.17 -0.22 -5.44
N ARG A 18 6.88 0.55 -6.29
CA ARG A 18 8.36 0.62 -6.24
C ARG A 18 8.91 1.03 -4.88
N ALA A 19 8.36 2.07 -4.28
CA ALA A 19 8.86 2.60 -3.01
C ALA A 19 8.57 1.66 -1.83
N ILE A 20 7.33 1.17 -1.74
CA ILE A 20 6.90 0.28 -0.65
C ILE A 20 7.49 -1.14 -0.79
N GLY A 21 7.71 -1.61 -2.02
CA GLY A 21 8.45 -2.83 -2.31
C GLY A 21 9.90 -2.72 -1.84
N ARG A 22 10.60 -1.64 -2.21
CA ARG A 22 11.96 -1.37 -1.71
C ARG A 22 12.02 -1.25 -0.19
N TRP A 23 11.02 -0.62 0.43
CA TRP A 23 10.93 -0.56 1.89
C TRP A 23 10.84 -1.96 2.51
N LYS A 24 10.02 -2.85 1.92
CA LYS A 24 9.85 -4.23 2.39
C LYS A 24 11.15 -5.03 2.28
N GLU A 25 11.90 -4.86 1.19
CA GLU A 25 13.22 -5.47 1.01
C GLU A 25 14.22 -5.01 2.08
N ILE A 26 14.23 -3.71 2.40
CA ILE A 26 15.13 -3.14 3.44
C ILE A 26 14.72 -3.60 4.84
N ALA A 27 13.42 -3.64 5.13
CA ALA A 27 12.90 -4.04 6.43
C ALA A 27 13.07 -5.54 6.72
N GLY A 28 13.17 -6.38 5.68
CA GLY A 28 13.38 -7.82 5.81
C GLY A 28 12.35 -8.49 6.72
N GLU A 29 12.82 -9.30 7.68
CA GLU A 29 11.98 -10.00 8.65
C GLU A 29 11.18 -9.07 9.58
N SER A 30 11.56 -7.78 9.67
CA SER A 30 10.79 -6.80 10.44
C SER A 30 9.61 -6.21 9.64
N ALA A 31 9.49 -6.54 8.36
CA ALA A 31 8.41 -6.06 7.51
C ALA A 31 7.09 -6.74 7.88
N GLY A 32 6.12 -5.92 8.26
CA GLY A 32 4.74 -6.33 8.52
C GLY A 32 3.85 -6.12 7.30
N ARG A 33 2.63 -5.67 7.55
CA ARG A 33 1.66 -5.38 6.49
C ARG A 33 2.05 -4.11 5.74
N THR A 34 1.79 -4.13 4.44
CA THR A 34 2.06 -3.00 3.56
C THR A 34 0.77 -2.61 2.86
N PHE A 35 0.50 -1.30 2.85
CA PHE A 35 -0.73 -0.73 2.32
C PHE A 35 -0.41 0.31 1.25
N LEU A 36 -1.08 0.22 0.11
CA LEU A 36 -1.08 1.24 -0.92
C LEU A 36 -2.44 1.93 -0.92
N VAL A 37 -2.48 3.19 -0.50
CA VAL A 37 -3.69 4.01 -0.53
C VAL A 37 -3.73 4.81 -1.83
N TYR A 38 -4.84 4.74 -2.55
CA TYR A 38 -5.00 5.42 -3.85
C TYR A 38 -6.37 6.09 -4.01
N GLY A 39 -6.52 6.89 -5.07
CA GLY A 39 -7.71 7.70 -5.34
C GLY A 39 -8.90 6.95 -5.97
N GLY A 40 -8.78 5.65 -6.22
CA GLY A 40 -9.89 4.82 -6.71
C GLY A 40 -10.80 4.34 -5.59
N ASP A 41 -11.71 3.44 -5.94
CA ASP A 41 -12.83 2.95 -5.14
C ASP A 41 -12.77 1.43 -4.91
N GLU A 42 -11.84 0.72 -5.55
CA GLU A 42 -11.66 -0.70 -5.38
C GLU A 42 -10.64 -1.02 -4.29
N GLU A 43 -10.80 -2.18 -3.68
CA GLU A 43 -9.86 -2.70 -2.71
C GLU A 43 -9.48 -4.12 -3.10
N TYR A 44 -8.19 -4.41 -3.07
CA TYR A 44 -7.68 -5.71 -3.48
C TYR A 44 -6.25 -5.92 -2.98
N LYS A 45 -5.75 -7.15 -3.14
CA LYS A 45 -4.33 -7.46 -2.92
C LYS A 45 -3.61 -7.52 -4.25
N ARG A 46 -2.44 -6.88 -4.33
CA ARG A 46 -1.56 -6.93 -5.49
C ARG A 46 -0.12 -6.96 -5.04
N GLU A 47 0.66 -7.90 -5.59
CA GLU A 47 2.09 -8.05 -5.29
C GLU A 47 2.37 -8.20 -3.77
N GLY A 48 1.41 -8.76 -3.01
CA GLY A 48 1.52 -8.92 -1.55
C GLY A 48 1.26 -7.64 -0.74
N HIS A 49 0.82 -6.56 -1.39
CA HIS A 49 0.39 -5.30 -0.78
C HIS A 49 -1.13 -5.21 -0.75
N SER A 50 -1.68 -4.60 0.30
CA SER A 50 -3.12 -4.29 0.38
C SER A 50 -3.37 -2.94 -0.29
N VAL A 51 -4.13 -2.92 -1.38
CA VAL A 51 -4.52 -1.71 -2.08
C VAL A 51 -5.86 -1.25 -1.53
N LEU A 52 -5.92 -0.01 -1.04
CA LEU A 52 -7.08 0.56 -0.37
C LEU A 52 -7.48 1.89 -1.01
N SER A 53 -8.79 2.09 -1.19
CA SER A 53 -9.32 3.42 -1.45
C SER A 53 -8.99 4.34 -0.28
N TRP A 54 -8.58 5.58 -0.55
CA TRP A 54 -8.43 6.62 0.48
C TRP A 54 -9.68 6.81 1.34
N ARG A 55 -10.87 6.47 0.83
CA ARG A 55 -12.14 6.54 1.55
C ARG A 55 -12.22 5.57 2.73
N ASN A 56 -11.46 4.48 2.67
CA ASN A 56 -11.52 3.37 3.63
C ASN A 56 -10.18 3.17 4.37
N ALA A 57 -9.19 4.02 4.11
CA ALA A 57 -7.85 3.94 4.73
C ALA A 57 -7.84 4.21 6.25
N GLY A 58 -8.94 4.72 6.83
CA GLY A 58 -9.04 4.97 8.28
C GLY A 58 -8.91 3.70 9.15
N GLY A 59 -9.16 2.52 8.59
CA GLY A 59 -9.02 1.24 9.30
C GLY A 59 -7.59 0.72 9.44
N ILE A 60 -6.58 1.37 8.83
CA ILE A 60 -5.19 0.91 8.85
C ILE A 60 -4.56 1.03 10.25
N ALA A 61 -5.02 1.98 11.07
CA ALA A 61 -4.50 2.24 12.41
C ALA A 61 -5.17 1.39 13.52
N GLY A 62 -5.97 0.40 13.14
CA GLY A 62 -6.73 -0.49 14.04
C GLY A 62 -6.07 -1.83 14.31
#